data_AF-A0A1X7VDQ8-F1
#
_entry.id   AF-A0A1X7VDQ8-F1
#
_cell.length_a   1.000
_cell.length_b   1.000
_cell.length_c   1.000
_cell.angle_alpha   90.00
_cell.angle_beta   90.00
_cell.angle_gamma   90.00
#
_symmetry.space_group_name_H-M   'P 1'
#
loop_
_entity.id
_entity.type
_entity.pdbx_description
1 polymer ?
#
loop_
_entity_poly.entity_id
_entity_poly.type
_entity_poly.pdbx_seq_one_letter_code
_entity_poly.pdbx_strand_id
1 'polypeptide(L)' 'GVTVLHRAAGHIDSIKYLINECHCDPMATTKDGETILHRAAGHIDIVKYLINECHCDPMATTKN' A
#
# COMPACT_ATOMS: atom_id res chain seq x y z
N GLY A 1 12.77 -0.09 -1.78
CA GLY A 1 12.80 -0.90 -3.02
C GLY A 1 11.39 -1.41 -3.31
N VAL A 2 11.11 -2.07 -4.43
CA VAL A 2 9.74 -2.58 -4.67
C VAL A 2 9.49 -3.82 -3.80
N THR A 3 8.45 -3.77 -2.96
CA THR A 3 8.04 -4.90 -2.12
C THR A 3 6.96 -5.74 -2.81
N VAL A 4 6.69 -6.95 -2.30
CA VAL A 4 5.54 -7.76 -2.75
C VAL A 4 4.21 -7.02 -2.54
N LEU A 5 4.11 -6.23 -1.47
CA LEU A 5 2.93 -5.43 -1.15
C LEU A 5 2.62 -4.40 -2.26
N HIS A 6 3.65 -3.74 -2.81
CA HIS A 6 3.50 -2.84 -3.97
C HIS A 6 2.99 -3.57 -5.23
N ARG A 7 3.38 -4.84 -5.42
CA ARG A 7 2.93 -5.65 -6.56
C ARG A 7 1.49 -6.15 -6.38
N ALA A 8 1.04 -6.32 -5.15
CA ALA A 8 -0.29 -6.78 -4.81
C ALA A 8 -1.35 -5.65 -4.74
N ALA A 9 -0.99 -4.40 -5.04
CA ALA A 9 -1.83 -3.20 -4.85
C ALA A 9 -3.14 -3.15 -5.66
N GLY A 10 -3.47 -4.18 -6.46
CA GLY A 10 -4.75 -4.36 -7.13
C GLY A 10 -5.57 -5.56 -6.66
N HIS A 11 -5.14 -6.24 -5.59
CA HIS A 11 -5.77 -7.46 -5.08
C HIS A 11 -6.01 -7.37 -3.56
N ILE A 12 -7.21 -6.97 -3.15
CA ILE A 12 -7.56 -6.70 -1.75
C ILE A 12 -7.26 -7.87 -0.80
N ASP A 13 -7.58 -9.10 -1.21
CA ASP A 13 -7.35 -10.27 -0.36
C ASP A 13 -5.85 -10.52 -0.14
N SER A 14 -5.03 -10.30 -1.16
CA SER A 14 -3.58 -10.37 -1.05
C SER A 14 -3.03 -9.28 -0.14
N ILE A 15 -3.55 -8.05 -0.24
CA ILE A 15 -3.16 -6.94 0.65
C ILE A 15 -3.48 -7.26 2.10
N LYS A 16 -4.71 -7.71 2.39
CA LYS A 16 -5.12 -8.08 3.75
C LYS A 16 -4.29 -9.22 4.30
N TYR A 17 -4.04 -10.26 3.52
CA TYR A 17 -3.20 -11.39 3.94
C TYR A 17 -1.77 -10.92 4.26
N LEU A 18 -1.15 -10.15 3.37
CA LEU A 18 0.22 -9.69 3.56
C LEU A 18 0.37 -8.78 4.79
N ILE A 19 -0.60 -7.89 5.04
CA ILE A 19 -0.54 -6.96 6.18
C ILE A 19 -0.92 -7.65 7.48
N ASN A 20 -2.05 -8.36 7.52
CA ASN A 20 -2.59 -8.90 8.77
C ASN A 20 -1.87 -10.19 9.20
N GLU A 21 -1.60 -11.10 8.26
CA GLU A 21 -1.05 -12.43 8.55
C GLU A 21 0.46 -12.47 8.42
N CYS A 22 1.02 -11.79 7.41
CA CYS A 22 2.47 -11.74 7.19
C CYS A 22 3.15 -10.53 7.83
N HIS A 23 2.38 -9.63 8.47
CA HIS A 23 2.89 -8.43 9.14
C HIS A 23 3.77 -7.54 8.24
N CYS A 24 3.46 -7.49 6.94
CA CYS A 24 4.14 -6.60 6.00
C CYS A 24 3.85 -5.14 6.35
N ASP A 25 4.90 -4.30 6.31
CA ASP A 25 4.77 -2.87 6.56
C ASP A 25 4.04 -2.14 5.42
N PRO A 26 2.84 -1.57 5.65
CA PRO A 26 2.12 -0.79 4.64
C PRO A 26 2.73 0.59 4.37
N MET A 27 3.64 1.07 5.23
CA MET A 27 4.35 2.36 5.06
C MET A 27 5.65 2.22 4.25
N ALA A 28 6.01 1.00 3.84
CA ALA A 28 7.19 0.76 3.05
C ALA A 28 7.15 1.55 1.72
N THR A 29 8.28 2.16 1.36
CA THR A 29 8.40 2.96 0.12
C THR A 29 9.39 2.37 -0.88
N THR A 30 9.13 2.61 -2.16
CA THR A 30 10.08 2.32 -3.23
C THR A 30 11.29 3.27 -3.19
N LYS A 31 12.26 3.08 -4.10
CA LYS A 31 13.40 4.01 -4.20
C LYS A 31 12.95 5.42 -4.58
N ASP A 32 11.88 5.50 -5.37
CA ASP A 32 11.27 6.73 -5.86
C ASP A 32 10.24 7.30 -4.87
N GLY A 33 10.14 6.75 -3.66
CA GLY A 33 9.21 7.25 -2.63
C GLY A 33 7.74 6.86 -2.84
N GLU A 34 7.41 6.03 -3.84
CA GLU A 34 6.05 5.51 -3.97
C GLU A 34 5.68 4.64 -2.76
N THR A 35 4.48 4.86 -2.24
CA THR A 35 3.81 4.01 -1.25
C THR A 35 2.88 3.01 -1.95
N ILE A 36 2.31 2.06 -1.20
CA ILE A 36 1.23 1.22 -1.72
C ILE A 36 0.01 2.03 -2.20
N LEU A 37 -0.32 3.16 -1.57
CA LEU A 37 -1.46 4.01 -1.98
C LEU A 37 -1.29 4.56 -3.40
N HIS A 38 -0.08 4.94 -3.79
CA HIS A 38 0.22 5.38 -5.15
C HIS A 38 -0.14 4.31 -6.18
N ARG A 39 0.14 3.04 -5.85
CA ARG A 39 -0.14 1.89 -6.74
C ARG A 39 -1.59 1.42 -6.66
N ALA A 40 -2.25 1.61 -5.52
CA ALA A 40 -3.63 1.22 -5.30
C ALA A 40 -4.66 2.28 -5.73
N ALA A 41 -4.25 3.43 -6.27
CA ALA A 41 -5.12 4.57 -6.56
C ALA A 41 -6.36 4.24 -7.41
N GLY A 42 -6.29 3.22 -8.28
CA GLY A 42 -7.42 2.73 -9.09
C GLY A 42 -8.36 1.75 -8.38
N HIS A 43 -8.04 1.32 -7.16
CA HIS A 43 -8.73 0.28 -6.41
C HIS A 43 -9.29 0.85 -5.09
N ILE A 44 -10.50 1.40 -5.15
CA ILE A 44 -11.13 2.18 -4.06
C ILE A 44 -11.26 1.37 -2.76
N ASP A 45 -11.55 0.08 -2.87
CA ASP A 45 -11.63 -0.86 -1.75
C ASP A 45 -10.28 -0.99 -1.02
N ILE A 46 -9.19 -1.07 -1.77
CA ILE A 46 -7.83 -1.12 -1.22
C ILE A 46 -7.45 0.22 -0.60
N VAL A 47 -7.74 1.35 -1.27
CA VAL A 47 -7.48 2.70 -0.72
C VAL A 47 -8.21 2.90 0.61
N LYS A 48 -9.49 2.53 0.70
CA LYS A 48 -10.27 2.61 1.93
C LYS A 48 -9.66 1.77 3.05
N TYR A 49 -9.28 0.53 2.76
CA TYR A 49 -8.65 -0.35 3.74
C TYR A 49 -7.33 0.24 4.25
N LEU A 50 -6.46 0.71 3.35
CA LEU A 50 -5.15 1.28 3.71
C LEU A 50 -5.28 2.56 4.56
N ILE A 51 -6.24 3.44 4.27
CA ILE A 51 -6.43 4.68 5.03
C ILE A 51 -7.09 4.39 6.38
N ASN A 52 -8.15 3.59 6.41
CA ASN A 52 -8.97 3.43 7.60
C ASN A 52 -8.38 2.42 8.59
N GLU A 53 -7.86 1.30 8.09
CA GLU A 53 -7.35 0.21 8.93
C GLU A 53 -5.84 0.27 9.12
N CYS A 54 -5.09 0.72 8.09
CA CYS A 54 -3.62 0.80 8.16
C CYS A 54 -3.09 2.22 8.45
N HIS A 55 -3.98 3.22 8.53
CA HIS A 55 -3.63 4.62 8.78
C HIS A 55 -2.58 5.20 7.81
N CYS A 56 -2.59 4.73 6.56
CA CYS A 56 -1.72 5.25 5.51
C CYS A 56 -2.07 6.71 5.20
N ASP A 57 -1.04 7.54 5.02
CA ASP A 57 -1.19 8.95 4.66
C ASP A 57 -1.64 9.12 3.19
N PRO A 58 -2.86 9.61 2.91
CA PRO A 58 -3.33 9.87 1.55
C PRO A 58 -2.63 11.05 0.88
N MET A 59 -1.92 11.89 1.63
CA MET A 59 -1.18 13.05 1.12
C MET A 59 0.31 12.73 0.85
N ALA A 60 0.72 11.47 1.01
CA ALA A 60 2.09 11.04 0.72
C ALA A 60 2.48 11.37 -0.73
N THR A 61 3.69 11.89 -0.92
CA THR A 61 4.25 12.24 -2.23
C THR A 61 5.47 11.38 -2.55
N THR A 62 5.74 11.17 -3.84
CA THR A 62 6.96 10.51 -4.31
C THR A 62 8.17 11.41 -4.11
N LYS A 63 9.37 10.82 -4.14
CA LYS A 63 10.62 11.58 -4.17
C LYS A 63 10.78 12.21 -5.57
N ASN A 64 11.19 13.47 -5.57
CA ASN A 64 11.64 14.17 -6.78
C ASN A 64 13.06 13.76 -7.16
#